data_AF-A0A1B6AMT7-F1
#
_entry.id   AF-A0A1B6AMT7-F1
#
_cell.length_a   1.000
_cell.length_b   1.000
_cell.length_c   1.000
_cell.angle_alpha   90.00
_cell.angle_beta   90.00
_cell.angle_gamma   90.00
#
_symmetry.space_group_name_H-M   'P 1'
#
loop_
_entity.id
_entity.type
_entity.pdbx_description
1 polymer ?
#
loop_
_entity_poly.entity_id
_entity_poly.type
_entity_poly.pdbx_seq_one_letter_code
_entity_poly.pdbx_strand_id
1 'polypeptide(L)'
;MSGQDFSGPAPDRPAPGFGPYVPGPGHSGFSAEQIDTSRPHPARMYDYYLDGRDNYEVDRVAAERVIEVHPQVRLSARANRAFLRRAVRELTAGGIRQILDIGTGIPTSPNTHEVARETAPGTRVVYVDNDPIVATHAGARLLDTDRTGFALADLRDPGAVLDHPTVRGLIDFSQPVALLLVAVLHFIRDDEDPAALVATLADALPAGSHLVLSHATDEPYEAYEGGRVDEAARTGVTDVYKNSAAPLNLRTKAGIEPLFGPFTLLDPGVVRVPLWRPDGPVPGAQELNNTIFYAGVGRKG
;
A
#
# COMPACT_ATOMS: atom_id res chain seq x y z
N MET A 1 65.58 5.93 -0.95
CA MET A 1 64.74 5.90 -2.16
C MET A 1 64.23 4.47 -2.29
N SER A 2 63.27 4.09 -1.44
CA SER A 2 61.81 4.18 -1.64
C SER A 2 61.29 3.01 -2.48
N GLY A 3 61.04 1.88 -1.81
CA GLY A 3 60.16 0.82 -2.30
C GLY A 3 58.71 1.25 -2.15
N GLN A 4 57.91 1.01 -3.19
CA GLN A 4 56.48 1.29 -3.18
C GLN A 4 55.73 0.03 -2.75
N ASP A 5 55.00 0.15 -1.65
CA ASP A 5 54.02 -0.82 -1.17
C ASP A 5 52.77 -0.78 -2.07
N PHE A 6 52.37 -1.95 -2.56
CA PHE A 6 51.06 -2.19 -3.16
C PHE A 6 50.12 -2.66 -2.05
N SER A 7 49.40 -1.73 -1.40
CA SER A 7 48.25 -2.07 -0.57
C SER A 7 47.01 -2.25 -1.47
N GLY A 8 46.59 -3.50 -1.63
CA GLY A 8 45.30 -3.84 -2.23
C GLY A 8 44.12 -3.36 -1.36
N PRO A 9 42.92 -3.23 -1.93
CA PRO A 9 41.74 -2.82 -1.19
C PRO A 9 41.42 -3.85 -0.10
N ALA A 10 41.06 -3.36 1.09
CA ALA A 10 40.66 -4.18 2.23
C ALA A 10 39.46 -5.08 1.87
N PRO A 11 39.37 -6.31 2.40
CA PRO A 11 38.25 -7.19 2.16
C PRO A 11 36.95 -6.59 2.70
N ASP A 12 35.87 -6.77 1.94
CA ASP A 12 34.51 -6.35 2.29
C ASP A 12 34.14 -6.79 3.71
N ARG A 13 33.76 -5.82 4.53
CA ARG A 13 33.10 -6.09 5.82
C ARG A 13 31.75 -6.74 5.50
N PRO A 14 31.42 -7.92 6.06
CA PRO A 14 30.09 -8.46 5.91
C PRO A 14 29.08 -7.45 6.49
N ALA A 15 28.02 -7.16 5.72
CA ALA A 15 26.89 -6.39 6.21
C ALA A 15 26.36 -7.07 7.49
N PRO A 16 26.01 -6.32 8.55
CA PRO A 16 25.39 -6.90 9.72
C PRO A 16 24.11 -7.63 9.28
N GLY A 17 24.01 -8.92 9.62
CA GLY A 17 22.87 -9.74 9.23
C GLY A 17 21.57 -9.13 9.76
N PHE A 18 20.67 -8.79 8.86
CA PHE A 18 19.31 -8.39 9.20
C PHE A 18 18.53 -9.64 9.60
N GLY A 19 18.57 -9.96 10.89
CA GLY A 19 17.75 -11.00 11.48
C GLY A 19 16.26 -10.62 11.46
N PRO A 20 15.35 -11.60 11.70
CA PRO A 20 13.92 -11.35 11.83
C PRO A 20 13.67 -10.28 12.89
N TYR A 21 12.52 -9.60 12.84
CA TYR A 21 12.07 -8.69 13.90
C TYR A 21 12.30 -9.32 15.28
N VAL A 22 13.31 -8.83 15.99
CA VAL A 22 13.53 -9.14 17.40
C VAL A 22 12.84 -8.00 18.15
N PRO A 23 11.71 -8.25 18.83
CA PRO A 23 11.16 -7.25 19.72
C PRO A 23 12.28 -6.83 20.68
N GLY A 24 12.52 -5.52 20.81
CA GLY A 24 13.51 -5.03 21.77
C GLY A 24 13.26 -5.65 23.15
N PRO A 25 14.30 -5.84 23.99
CA PRO A 25 14.15 -6.48 25.29
C PRO A 25 13.05 -5.78 26.10
N GLY A 26 11.87 -6.43 26.21
CA GLY A 26 10.66 -5.88 26.84
C GLY A 26 9.35 -5.92 26.03
N HIS A 27 9.34 -6.27 24.74
CA HIS A 27 8.09 -6.39 23.97
C HIS A 27 7.45 -7.79 24.09
N SER A 28 6.60 -7.96 25.11
CA SER A 28 5.73 -9.13 25.30
C SER A 28 4.48 -9.05 24.40
N GLY A 29 4.65 -9.07 23.07
CA GLY A 29 3.52 -8.88 22.14
C GLY A 29 2.80 -7.53 22.32
N PHE A 30 1.74 -7.29 21.55
CA PHE A 30 0.88 -6.13 21.78
C PHE A 30 -0.22 -6.49 22.78
N SER A 31 -0.51 -5.60 23.72
CA SER A 31 -1.63 -5.74 24.65
C SER A 31 -2.97 -5.56 23.92
N ALA A 32 -4.07 -6.00 24.55
CA ALA A 32 -5.43 -5.73 24.07
C ALA A 32 -5.78 -4.22 24.08
N GLU A 33 -4.99 -3.39 24.77
CA GLU A 33 -5.12 -1.92 24.74
C GLU A 33 -4.38 -1.32 23.54
N GLN A 34 -3.32 -1.98 23.07
CA GLN A 34 -2.58 -1.59 21.86
C GLN A 34 -3.26 -2.08 20.58
N ILE A 35 -3.91 -3.25 20.63
CA ILE A 35 -4.81 -3.71 19.58
C ILE A 35 -6.23 -3.33 19.97
N ASP A 36 -6.66 -2.11 19.61
CA ASP A 36 -8.03 -1.68 19.88
C ASP A 36 -9.02 -2.56 19.11
N THR A 37 -9.70 -3.45 19.83
CA THR A 37 -10.76 -4.32 19.32
C THR A 37 -12.16 -3.79 19.61
N SER A 38 -12.28 -2.57 20.15
CA SER A 38 -13.56 -1.90 20.40
C SER A 38 -14.10 -1.16 19.18
N ARG A 39 -13.25 -0.87 18.19
CA ARG A 39 -13.60 -0.16 16.96
C ARG A 39 -13.10 -0.89 15.72
N PRO A 40 -13.87 -0.85 14.60
CA PRO A 40 -13.44 -1.48 13.38
C PRO A 40 -12.24 -0.75 12.78
N HIS A 41 -11.30 -1.50 12.19
CA HIS A 41 -10.11 -0.97 11.53
C HIS A 41 -10.13 -1.24 10.03
N PRO A 42 -9.73 -0.28 9.18
CA PRO A 42 -9.73 -0.46 7.73
C PRO A 42 -8.99 -1.70 7.23
N ALA A 43 -7.79 -1.98 7.76
CA ALA A 43 -6.99 -3.15 7.36
C ALA A 43 -7.72 -4.47 7.63
N ARG A 44 -8.43 -4.56 8.77
CA ARG A 44 -9.18 -5.74 9.21
C ARG A 44 -10.49 -5.92 8.45
N MET A 45 -11.18 -4.82 8.14
CA MET A 45 -12.34 -4.82 7.24
C MET A 45 -11.94 -5.25 5.83
N TYR A 46 -10.80 -4.76 5.33
CA TYR A 46 -10.29 -5.11 4.00
C TYR A 46 -9.88 -6.59 3.92
N ASP A 47 -9.24 -7.12 4.97
CA ASP A 47 -9.00 -8.56 5.12
C ASP A 47 -10.30 -9.37 5.02
N TYR A 48 -11.35 -8.95 5.71
CA TYR A 48 -12.66 -9.60 5.64
C TYR A 48 -13.28 -9.57 4.24
N TYR A 49 -13.16 -8.45 3.51
CA TYR A 49 -13.62 -8.37 2.11
C TYR A 49 -12.90 -9.34 1.18
N LEU A 50 -11.68 -9.73 1.55
CA LEU A 50 -10.83 -10.69 0.85
C LEU A 50 -10.98 -12.14 1.36
N ASP A 51 -12.01 -12.44 2.15
CA ASP A 51 -12.24 -13.74 2.82
C ASP A 51 -11.15 -14.14 3.84
N GLY A 52 -10.38 -13.16 4.32
CA GLY A 52 -9.42 -13.33 5.39
C GLY A 52 -10.07 -13.56 6.75
N ARG A 53 -9.24 -13.98 7.71
CA ARG A 53 -9.68 -14.37 9.06
C ARG A 53 -8.99 -13.59 10.17
N ASP A 54 -8.12 -12.67 9.83
CA ASP A 54 -7.33 -11.89 10.79
C ASP A 54 -8.10 -10.60 11.14
N ASN A 55 -9.34 -10.78 11.56
CA ASN A 55 -10.28 -9.70 11.86
C ASN A 55 -11.10 -10.05 13.11
N TYR A 56 -11.55 -9.03 13.83
CA TYR A 56 -12.38 -9.18 15.02
C TYR A 56 -13.87 -9.05 14.68
N GLU A 57 -14.73 -9.36 15.64
CA GLU A 57 -16.18 -9.28 15.47
C GLU A 57 -16.64 -7.86 15.08
N VAL A 58 -16.06 -6.83 15.70
CA VAL A 58 -16.36 -5.43 15.37
C VAL A 58 -16.07 -5.09 13.90
N ASP A 59 -14.99 -5.66 13.35
CA ASP A 59 -14.59 -5.47 11.96
C ASP A 59 -15.59 -6.17 11.03
N ARG A 60 -15.97 -7.42 11.35
CA ARG A 60 -16.94 -8.19 10.56
C ARG A 60 -18.31 -7.53 10.53
N VAL A 61 -18.80 -7.06 11.67
CA VAL A 61 -20.09 -6.36 11.77
C VAL A 61 -20.08 -5.08 10.93
N ALA A 62 -18.99 -4.31 10.99
CA ALA A 62 -18.85 -3.12 10.15
C ALA A 62 -18.74 -3.49 8.66
N ALA A 63 -17.97 -4.51 8.32
CA ALA A 63 -17.78 -4.97 6.95
C ALA A 63 -19.09 -5.49 6.32
N GLU A 64 -19.88 -6.26 7.07
CA GLU A 64 -21.19 -6.75 6.62
C GLU A 64 -22.18 -5.61 6.38
N ARG A 65 -22.21 -4.57 7.23
CA ARG A 65 -23.01 -3.36 6.96
C ARG A 65 -22.60 -2.66 5.65
N VAL A 66 -21.30 -2.62 5.34
CA VAL A 66 -20.82 -2.10 4.06
C VAL A 66 -21.26 -3.00 2.91
N ILE A 67 -21.23 -4.33 3.07
CA ILE A 67 -21.67 -5.28 2.05
C ILE A 67 -23.17 -5.16 1.77
N GLU A 68 -24.00 -4.95 2.79
CA GLU A 68 -25.46 -4.75 2.65
C GLU A 68 -25.77 -3.54 1.75
N VAL A 69 -25.07 -2.42 1.95
CA VAL A 69 -25.30 -1.19 1.17
C VAL A 69 -24.51 -1.16 -0.15
N HIS A 70 -23.37 -1.84 -0.20
CA HIS A 70 -22.50 -1.92 -1.37
C HIS A 70 -21.99 -3.35 -1.59
N PRO A 71 -22.83 -4.23 -2.20
CA PRO A 71 -22.52 -5.65 -2.38
C PRO A 71 -21.22 -5.92 -3.17
N GLN A 72 -20.78 -4.95 -3.96
CA GLN A 72 -19.61 -5.06 -4.84
C GLN A 72 -18.28 -4.65 -4.19
N VAL A 73 -18.28 -4.35 -2.88
CA VAL A 73 -17.05 -4.00 -2.14
C VAL A 73 -16.02 -5.13 -2.20
N ARG A 74 -16.47 -6.39 -2.13
CA ARG A 74 -15.61 -7.59 -2.23
C ARG A 74 -14.96 -7.71 -3.61
N LEU A 75 -15.73 -7.45 -4.66
CA LEU A 75 -15.23 -7.42 -6.04
C LEU A 75 -14.18 -6.31 -6.20
N SER A 76 -14.47 -5.13 -5.67
CA SER A 76 -13.55 -3.99 -5.70
C SER A 76 -12.24 -4.25 -4.97
N ALA A 77 -12.28 -4.85 -3.78
CA ALA A 77 -11.07 -5.21 -3.02
C ALA A 77 -10.19 -6.21 -3.79
N ARG A 78 -10.79 -7.23 -4.43
CA ARG A 78 -10.08 -8.19 -5.28
C ARG A 78 -9.48 -7.51 -6.51
N ALA A 79 -10.24 -6.63 -7.17
CA ALA A 79 -9.78 -5.89 -8.34
C ALA A 79 -8.59 -4.96 -8.01
N ASN A 80 -8.61 -4.33 -6.84
CA ASN A 80 -7.50 -3.51 -6.33
C ASN A 80 -6.27 -4.38 -6.00
N ARG A 81 -6.43 -5.55 -5.37
CA ARG A 81 -5.32 -6.50 -5.19
C ARG A 81 -4.75 -6.99 -6.52
N ALA A 82 -5.59 -7.23 -7.52
CA ALA A 82 -5.13 -7.60 -8.85
C ALA A 82 -4.31 -6.47 -9.51
N PHE A 83 -4.72 -5.21 -9.35
CA PHE A 83 -3.94 -4.05 -9.81
C PHE A 83 -2.56 -3.98 -9.15
N LEU A 84 -2.47 -4.10 -7.81
CA LEU A 84 -1.20 -4.11 -7.09
C LEU A 84 -0.24 -5.14 -7.69
N ARG A 85 -0.72 -6.36 -7.94
CA ARG A 85 0.11 -7.43 -8.52
C ARG A 85 0.66 -7.06 -9.90
N ARG A 86 -0.18 -6.49 -10.77
CA ARG A 86 0.25 -6.06 -12.11
C ARG A 86 1.25 -4.92 -12.05
N ALA A 87 1.01 -3.91 -11.21
CA ALA A 87 1.92 -2.78 -11.03
C ALA A 87 3.28 -3.24 -10.48
N VAL A 88 3.30 -4.14 -9.49
CA VAL A 88 4.54 -4.68 -8.94
C VAL A 88 5.32 -5.47 -10.00
N ARG A 89 4.67 -6.36 -10.76
CA ARG A 89 5.31 -7.12 -11.85
C ARG A 89 5.90 -6.20 -12.93
N GLU A 90 5.15 -5.19 -13.35
CA GLU A 90 5.60 -4.21 -14.34
C GLU A 90 6.88 -3.51 -13.85
N LEU A 91 6.88 -3.01 -12.62
CA LEU A 91 8.00 -2.24 -12.09
C LEU A 91 9.24 -3.11 -11.84
N THR A 92 9.07 -4.34 -11.35
CA THR A 92 10.22 -5.24 -11.14
C THR A 92 10.79 -5.77 -12.46
N ALA A 93 9.94 -6.05 -13.46
CA ALA A 93 10.38 -6.31 -14.83
C ALA A 93 11.15 -5.11 -15.41
N GLY A 94 10.69 -3.89 -15.11
CA GLY A 94 11.33 -2.62 -15.48
C GLY A 94 12.60 -2.26 -14.70
N GLY A 95 13.08 -3.12 -13.80
CA GLY A 95 14.37 -2.92 -13.13
C GLY A 95 14.29 -2.44 -11.68
N ILE A 96 13.10 -2.19 -11.12
CA ILE A 96 12.98 -1.86 -9.68
C ILE A 96 13.41 -3.05 -8.82
N ARG A 97 14.19 -2.77 -7.77
CA ARG A 97 14.69 -3.77 -6.81
C ARG A 97 14.38 -3.42 -5.35
N GLN A 98 13.67 -2.32 -5.10
CA GLN A 98 13.33 -1.83 -3.76
C GLN A 98 11.89 -1.32 -3.76
N ILE A 99 11.11 -1.76 -2.79
CA ILE A 99 9.71 -1.38 -2.65
C ILE A 99 9.46 -0.89 -1.23
N LEU A 100 8.84 0.29 -1.10
CA LEU A 100 8.30 0.82 0.15
C LEU A 100 6.78 0.79 0.04
N ASP A 101 6.13 -0.10 0.78
CA ASP A 101 4.69 -0.38 0.73
C ASP A 101 4.00 0.16 1.99
N ILE A 102 3.39 1.35 1.88
CA ILE A 102 2.79 2.06 3.01
C ILE A 102 1.27 1.88 3.01
N GLY A 103 0.73 1.47 4.16
CA GLY A 103 -0.63 0.97 4.29
C GLY A 103 -0.73 -0.47 3.78
N THR A 104 0.25 -1.31 4.14
CA THR A 104 0.33 -2.70 3.63
C THR A 104 -0.93 -3.52 3.96
N GLY A 105 -1.63 -3.18 5.05
CA GLY A 105 -2.74 -3.96 5.57
C GLY A 105 -2.34 -5.38 5.98
N ILE A 106 -3.34 -6.21 6.24
CA ILE A 106 -3.12 -7.59 6.67
C ILE A 106 -2.53 -8.44 5.53
N PRO A 107 -1.45 -9.21 5.79
CA PRO A 107 -0.81 -10.03 4.76
C PRO A 107 -1.78 -10.98 4.06
N THR A 108 -1.93 -10.82 2.74
CA THR A 108 -2.80 -11.63 1.87
C THR A 108 -2.03 -12.11 0.64
N SER A 109 -1.76 -13.41 0.54
CA SER A 109 -0.92 -13.98 -0.52
C SER A 109 -1.57 -13.92 -1.93
N PRO A 110 -0.76 -13.77 -3.00
CA PRO A 110 0.64 -13.32 -2.95
C PRO A 110 0.73 -11.87 -2.47
N ASN A 111 1.63 -11.66 -1.50
CA ASN A 111 2.06 -10.38 -0.96
C ASN A 111 3.02 -9.68 -1.92
N THR A 112 3.25 -8.39 -1.72
CA THR A 112 4.10 -7.55 -2.58
C THR A 112 5.48 -8.16 -2.85
N HIS A 113 6.15 -8.72 -1.85
CA HIS A 113 7.45 -9.38 -2.00
C HIS A 113 7.37 -10.70 -2.77
N GLU A 114 6.31 -11.50 -2.60
CA GLU A 114 6.10 -12.74 -3.35
C GLU A 114 5.99 -12.42 -4.84
N VAL A 115 5.13 -11.45 -5.19
CA VAL A 115 4.95 -10.98 -6.57
C VAL A 115 6.25 -10.41 -7.14
N ALA A 116 6.95 -9.57 -6.37
CA ALA A 116 8.20 -8.95 -6.83
C ALA A 116 9.28 -10.00 -7.15
N ARG A 117 9.35 -11.07 -6.34
CA ARG A 117 10.34 -12.14 -6.45
C ARG A 117 10.09 -13.08 -7.62
N GLU A 118 8.86 -13.16 -8.14
CA GLU A 118 8.55 -13.89 -9.38
C GLU A 118 9.44 -13.42 -10.54
N THR A 119 9.73 -12.13 -10.60
CA THR A 119 10.54 -11.51 -11.67
C THR A 119 11.95 -11.13 -11.21
N ALA A 120 12.09 -10.69 -9.96
CA ALA A 120 13.36 -10.21 -9.41
C ALA A 120 13.58 -10.77 -7.98
N PRO A 121 14.17 -11.98 -7.84
CA PRO A 121 14.33 -12.66 -6.55
C PRO A 121 15.12 -11.88 -5.48
N GLY A 122 15.92 -10.90 -5.91
CA GLY A 122 16.69 -10.01 -5.04
C GLY A 122 15.94 -8.79 -4.48
N THR A 123 14.65 -8.63 -4.81
CA THR A 123 13.89 -7.42 -4.46
C THR A 123 13.72 -7.30 -2.95
N ARG A 124 14.07 -6.12 -2.43
CA ARG A 124 13.85 -5.72 -1.03
C ARG A 124 12.49 -5.04 -0.89
N VAL A 125 11.75 -5.38 0.16
CA VAL A 125 10.43 -4.79 0.43
C VAL A 125 10.34 -4.39 1.89
N VAL A 126 10.06 -3.11 2.16
CA VAL A 126 9.68 -2.67 3.50
C VAL A 126 8.19 -2.35 3.50
N TYR A 127 7.48 -3.03 4.38
CA TYR A 127 6.07 -2.84 4.65
C TYR A 127 5.89 -1.86 5.81
N VAL A 128 4.93 -0.96 5.67
CA VAL A 128 4.61 0.05 6.70
C VAL A 128 3.11 0.03 6.94
N ASP A 129 2.71 -0.04 8.20
CA ASP A 129 1.31 0.11 8.61
C ASP A 129 1.27 0.73 10.02
N ASN A 130 0.16 1.34 10.40
CA ASN A 130 -0.03 1.91 11.73
C ASN A 130 -0.91 1.04 12.64
N ASP A 131 -1.56 -0.02 12.12
CA ASP A 131 -2.32 -0.96 12.93
C ASP A 131 -1.39 -2.01 13.58
N PRO A 132 -1.30 -2.07 14.92
CA PRO A 132 -0.46 -3.05 15.62
C PRO A 132 -0.83 -4.52 15.32
N ILE A 133 -2.07 -4.79 14.88
CA ILE A 133 -2.44 -6.14 14.43
C ILE A 133 -1.62 -6.53 13.19
N VAL A 134 -1.38 -5.59 12.28
CA VAL A 134 -0.63 -5.83 11.05
C VAL A 134 0.81 -6.15 11.41
N ALA A 135 1.40 -5.45 12.37
CA ALA A 135 2.75 -5.75 12.87
C ALA A 135 2.85 -7.19 13.43
N THR A 136 1.81 -7.63 14.14
CA THR A 136 1.73 -9.00 14.69
C THR A 136 1.71 -10.04 13.58
N HIS A 137 0.91 -9.82 12.54
CA HIS A 137 0.80 -10.75 11.40
C HIS A 137 1.98 -10.66 10.43
N ALA A 138 2.61 -9.49 10.30
CA ALA A 138 3.77 -9.25 9.45
C ALA A 138 4.96 -10.12 9.88
N GLY A 139 5.24 -10.21 11.18
CA GLY A 139 6.32 -11.06 11.69
C GLY A 139 6.17 -12.54 11.32
N ALA A 140 4.93 -13.03 11.25
CA ALA A 140 4.66 -14.43 10.94
C ALA A 140 4.64 -14.74 9.44
N ARG A 141 4.26 -13.78 8.58
CA ARG A 141 3.96 -14.03 7.15
C ARG A 141 4.79 -13.24 6.15
N LEU A 142 5.44 -12.16 6.57
CA LEU A 142 6.20 -11.27 5.67
C LEU A 142 7.72 -11.34 5.88
N LEU A 143 8.17 -11.65 7.10
CA LEU A 143 9.59 -11.56 7.48
C LEU A 143 10.32 -12.91 7.36
N ASP A 144 10.30 -13.50 6.16
CA ASP A 144 10.89 -14.80 5.86
C ASP A 144 12.39 -14.75 5.52
N THR A 145 12.94 -13.56 5.28
CA THR A 145 14.29 -13.34 4.72
C THR A 145 14.88 -12.02 5.19
N ASP A 146 16.18 -11.83 4.97
CA ASP A 146 16.92 -10.56 5.17
C ASP A 146 16.52 -9.43 4.19
N ARG A 147 15.52 -9.67 3.33
CA ARG A 147 15.08 -8.76 2.27
C ARG A 147 13.69 -8.20 2.48
N THR A 148 13.01 -8.59 3.56
CA THR A 148 11.73 -8.02 3.95
C THR A 148 11.83 -7.39 5.32
N GLY A 149 11.17 -6.25 5.48
CA GLY A 149 11.08 -5.53 6.74
C GLY A 149 9.67 -5.06 7.00
N PHE A 150 9.34 -4.85 8.27
CA PHE A 150 8.11 -4.21 8.69
C PHE A 150 8.42 -3.01 9.59
N ALA A 151 7.70 -1.92 9.40
CA ALA A 151 7.75 -0.71 10.22
C ALA A 151 6.34 -0.38 10.72
N LEU A 152 6.17 -0.30 12.04
CA LEU A 152 4.94 0.24 12.63
C LEU A 152 5.07 1.76 12.64
N ALA A 153 4.49 2.43 11.64
CA ALA A 153 4.60 3.87 11.47
C ALA A 153 3.38 4.44 10.73
N ASP A 154 3.14 5.74 10.87
CA ASP A 154 1.96 6.40 10.35
C ASP A 154 2.28 7.23 9.10
N LEU A 155 1.49 7.06 8.03
CA LEU A 155 1.63 7.85 6.79
C LEU A 155 1.46 9.36 7.03
N ARG A 156 0.75 9.76 8.09
CA ARG A 156 0.58 11.16 8.49
C ARG A 156 1.88 11.78 9.04
N ASP A 157 2.88 10.97 9.34
CA ASP A 157 4.25 11.41 9.65
C ASP A 157 5.24 10.75 8.67
N PRO A 158 5.31 11.24 7.42
CA PRO A 158 6.18 10.67 6.39
C PRO A 158 7.66 10.77 6.76
N GLY A 159 8.05 11.76 7.58
CA GLY A 159 9.40 11.87 8.12
C GLY A 159 9.73 10.68 9.01
N ALA A 160 8.86 10.34 9.97
CA ALA A 160 9.03 9.17 10.82
C ALA A 160 9.04 7.86 10.03
N VAL A 161 8.25 7.74 8.96
CA VAL A 161 8.31 6.57 8.07
C VAL A 161 9.68 6.45 7.41
N LEU A 162 10.19 7.54 6.81
CA LEU A 162 11.47 7.56 6.11
C LEU A 162 12.66 7.34 7.05
N ASP A 163 12.57 7.84 8.29
CA ASP A 163 13.60 7.70 9.32
C ASP A 163 13.49 6.41 10.14
N HIS A 164 12.44 5.61 9.94
CA HIS A 164 12.26 4.37 10.66
C HIS A 164 13.47 3.45 10.44
N PRO A 165 14.07 2.85 11.50
CA PRO A 165 15.29 2.05 11.39
C PRO A 165 15.20 0.91 10.37
N THR A 166 14.05 0.22 10.30
CA THR A 166 13.80 -0.82 9.28
C THR A 166 13.83 -0.27 7.85
N VAL A 167 13.26 0.92 7.62
CA VAL A 167 13.23 1.57 6.30
C VAL A 167 14.65 1.98 5.92
N ARG A 168 15.36 2.70 6.80
CA ARG A 168 16.75 3.11 6.59
C ARG A 168 17.73 1.93 6.43
N GLY A 169 17.45 0.80 7.07
CA GLY A 169 18.30 -0.39 7.01
C GLY A 169 18.18 -1.20 5.71
N LEU A 170 16.99 -1.21 5.09
CA LEU A 170 16.70 -2.06 3.92
C LEU A 170 16.55 -1.28 2.61
N ILE A 171 16.16 0.01 2.67
CA ILE A 171 15.96 0.84 1.48
C ILE A 171 17.15 1.80 1.31
N ASP A 172 17.83 1.64 0.18
CA ASP A 172 18.86 2.56 -0.30
C ASP A 172 18.20 3.64 -1.16
N PHE A 173 17.96 4.82 -0.58
CA PHE A 173 17.38 5.99 -1.25
C PHE A 173 18.33 6.69 -2.24
N SER A 174 19.53 6.15 -2.48
CA SER A 174 20.36 6.56 -3.63
C SER A 174 19.99 5.81 -4.92
N GLN A 175 19.19 4.75 -4.82
CA GLN A 175 18.74 3.94 -5.95
C GLN A 175 17.21 4.00 -6.12
N PRO A 176 16.66 3.79 -7.32
CA PRO A 176 15.22 3.84 -7.57
C PRO A 176 14.40 2.95 -6.63
N VAL A 177 13.29 3.50 -6.13
CA VAL A 177 12.33 2.83 -5.23
C VAL A 177 10.94 2.87 -5.85
N ALA A 178 10.17 1.79 -5.73
CA ALA A 178 8.72 1.85 -5.93
C ALA A 178 8.03 2.14 -4.61
N LEU A 179 7.41 3.32 -4.50
CA LEU A 179 6.54 3.70 -3.41
C LEU A 179 5.11 3.24 -3.73
N LEU A 180 4.53 2.40 -2.87
CA LEU A 180 3.15 1.93 -2.99
C LEU A 180 2.31 2.65 -1.93
N LEU A 181 1.29 3.37 -2.40
CA LEU A 181 0.20 3.96 -1.64
C LEU A 181 -1.13 3.38 -2.14
N VAL A 182 -1.25 2.06 -2.02
CA VAL A 182 -2.37 1.29 -2.56
C VAL A 182 -3.46 1.19 -1.50
N ALA A 183 -4.61 1.78 -1.78
CA ALA A 183 -5.78 1.77 -0.90
C ALA A 183 -5.55 2.35 0.52
N VAL A 184 -4.71 3.40 0.63
CA VAL A 184 -4.43 4.07 1.93
C VAL A 184 -4.81 5.55 1.96
N LEU A 185 -4.61 6.30 0.86
CA LEU A 185 -4.77 7.76 0.87
C LEU A 185 -6.21 8.25 1.04
N HIS A 186 -7.20 7.39 0.79
CA HIS A 186 -8.61 7.70 1.06
C HIS A 186 -8.95 7.66 2.56
N PHE A 187 -8.00 7.32 3.43
CA PHE A 187 -8.12 7.48 4.88
C PHE A 187 -7.46 8.78 5.40
N ILE A 188 -6.84 9.56 4.51
CA ILE A 188 -6.25 10.86 4.83
C ILE A 188 -7.26 11.97 4.51
N ARG A 189 -7.55 12.82 5.50
CA ARG A 189 -8.47 13.94 5.34
C ARG A 189 -7.83 15.06 4.52
N ASP A 190 -8.66 15.89 3.89
CA ASP A 190 -8.15 17.01 3.08
C ASP A 190 -7.36 18.04 3.91
N ASP A 191 -7.72 18.23 5.19
CA ASP A 191 -7.01 19.12 6.12
C ASP A 191 -5.73 18.51 6.73
N GLU A 192 -5.46 17.23 6.43
CA GLU A 192 -4.16 16.58 6.68
C GLU A 192 -3.21 16.70 5.48
N ASP A 193 -3.63 17.41 4.42
CA ASP A 193 -2.88 17.70 3.18
C ASP A 193 -2.23 16.44 2.55
N PRO A 194 -3.03 15.54 1.96
CA PRO A 194 -2.53 14.31 1.36
C PRO A 194 -1.50 14.58 0.25
N ALA A 195 -1.59 15.72 -0.44
CA ALA A 195 -0.63 16.10 -1.47
C ALA A 195 0.75 16.41 -0.86
N ALA A 196 0.79 17.14 0.27
CA ALA A 196 2.04 17.39 0.99
C ALA A 196 2.67 16.12 1.57
N LEU A 197 1.85 15.16 2.06
CA LEU A 197 2.35 13.86 2.51
C LEU A 197 3.03 13.10 1.37
N VAL A 198 2.38 13.03 0.21
CA VAL A 198 2.97 12.37 -0.98
C VAL A 198 4.21 13.13 -1.46
N ALA A 199 4.20 14.46 -1.47
CA ALA A 199 5.35 15.27 -1.86
C ALA A 199 6.56 15.01 -0.95
N THR A 200 6.36 14.94 0.37
CA THR A 200 7.44 14.65 1.33
C THR A 200 8.06 13.27 1.08
N LEU A 201 7.23 12.24 0.83
CA LEU A 201 7.74 10.92 0.46
C LEU A 201 8.47 10.98 -0.89
N ALA A 202 7.91 11.69 -1.87
CA ALA A 202 8.47 11.82 -3.21
C ALA A 202 9.85 12.48 -3.18
N ASP A 203 10.05 13.51 -2.36
CA ASP A 203 11.31 14.25 -2.23
C ASP A 203 12.48 13.37 -1.77
N ALA A 204 12.20 12.35 -0.95
CA ALA A 204 13.20 11.38 -0.52
C ALA A 204 13.59 10.35 -1.60
N LEU A 205 12.82 10.22 -2.69
CA LEU A 205 13.07 9.23 -3.74
C LEU A 205 13.98 9.78 -4.84
N PRO A 206 14.97 9.02 -5.34
CA PRO A 206 15.80 9.45 -6.46
C PRO A 206 15.05 9.36 -7.79
N ALA A 207 15.63 9.97 -8.84
CA ALA A 207 15.15 9.87 -10.22
C ALA A 207 14.97 8.40 -10.66
N GLY A 208 13.94 8.13 -11.46
CA GLY A 208 13.58 6.77 -11.88
C GLY A 208 12.78 5.95 -10.85
N SER A 209 12.54 6.50 -9.66
CA SER A 209 11.58 5.94 -8.70
C SER A 209 10.15 6.02 -9.21
N HIS A 210 9.25 5.23 -8.63
CA HIS A 210 7.86 5.16 -9.06
C HIS A 210 6.89 5.33 -7.89
N LEU A 211 5.73 5.89 -8.18
CA LEU A 211 4.57 5.92 -7.28
C LEU A 211 3.49 5.02 -7.87
N VAL A 212 3.03 4.04 -7.10
CA VAL A 212 1.84 3.22 -7.38
C VAL A 212 0.75 3.67 -6.42
N LEU A 213 -0.36 4.18 -6.94
CA LEU A 213 -1.42 4.74 -6.11
C LEU A 213 -2.76 4.16 -6.55
N SER A 214 -3.57 3.73 -5.57
CA SER A 214 -4.99 3.47 -5.77
C SER A 214 -5.84 4.15 -4.72
N HIS A 215 -7.02 4.62 -5.12
CA HIS A 215 -7.86 5.45 -4.28
C HIS A 215 -9.34 5.14 -4.50
N ALA A 216 -10.07 5.00 -3.39
CA ALA A 216 -11.50 4.77 -3.43
C ALA A 216 -12.21 6.02 -3.97
N THR A 217 -13.16 5.82 -4.86
CA THR A 217 -13.92 6.89 -5.49
C THR A 217 -15.39 6.57 -5.41
N ASP A 218 -16.21 7.61 -5.45
CA ASP A 218 -17.66 7.52 -5.50
C ASP A 218 -18.21 7.98 -6.88
N GLU A 219 -17.33 8.44 -7.77
CA GLU A 219 -17.65 8.91 -9.12
C GLU A 219 -18.19 7.75 -9.98
N PRO A 220 -19.29 7.90 -10.74
CA PRO A 220 -19.72 6.86 -11.68
C PRO A 220 -18.63 6.56 -12.71
N TYR A 221 -18.63 5.35 -13.27
CA TYR A 221 -17.77 5.09 -14.43
C TYR A 221 -18.32 5.82 -15.66
N GLU A 222 -17.46 6.61 -16.30
CA GLU A 222 -17.81 7.54 -17.38
C GLU A 222 -18.57 6.91 -18.56
N ALA A 223 -18.30 5.63 -18.88
CA ALA A 223 -18.96 4.90 -19.95
C ALA A 223 -20.18 4.08 -19.47
N TYR A 224 -20.67 4.32 -18.25
CA TYR A 224 -21.87 3.68 -17.71
C TYR A 224 -22.99 4.69 -17.47
N GLU A 225 -24.01 4.66 -18.31
CA GLU A 225 -25.15 5.60 -18.27
C GLU A 225 -26.05 5.44 -17.03
N GLY A 226 -25.98 4.30 -16.34
CA GLY A 226 -26.80 4.00 -15.16
C GLY A 226 -26.40 4.76 -13.89
N GLY A 227 -25.34 5.58 -13.94
CA GLY A 227 -24.85 6.33 -12.79
C GLY A 227 -24.24 5.44 -11.69
N ARG A 228 -23.95 6.02 -10.53
CA ARG A 228 -23.44 5.29 -9.36
C ARG A 228 -24.63 4.76 -8.52
N VAL A 229 -24.34 3.81 -7.63
CA VAL A 229 -25.25 3.34 -6.56
C VAL A 229 -25.97 4.55 -5.90
N ASP A 230 -27.23 4.35 -5.53
CA ASP A 230 -28.08 5.32 -4.83
C ASP A 230 -27.29 6.11 -3.75
N GLU A 231 -27.54 7.42 -3.67
CA GLU A 231 -26.93 8.34 -2.71
C GLU A 231 -27.04 7.83 -1.27
N ALA A 232 -28.15 7.14 -0.94
CA ALA A 232 -28.36 6.50 0.35
C ALA A 232 -27.31 5.41 0.65
N ALA A 233 -26.94 4.59 -0.34
CA ALA A 233 -25.93 3.56 -0.18
C ALA A 233 -24.52 4.15 0.00
N ARG A 234 -24.20 5.22 -0.76
CA ARG A 234 -22.93 5.95 -0.63
C ARG A 234 -22.78 6.58 0.76
N THR A 235 -23.85 7.20 1.24
CA THR A 235 -23.91 7.77 2.59
C THR A 235 -23.75 6.68 3.65
N GLY A 236 -24.44 5.54 3.46
CA GLY A 236 -24.32 4.37 4.34
C GLY A 236 -22.89 3.84 4.47
N VAL A 237 -22.14 3.69 3.36
CA VAL A 237 -20.72 3.27 3.44
C VAL A 237 -19.91 4.29 4.24
N THR A 238 -20.05 5.57 3.92
CA THR A 238 -19.28 6.64 4.60
C THR A 238 -19.59 6.69 6.10
N ASP A 239 -20.85 6.49 6.48
CA ASP A 239 -21.29 6.49 7.89
C ASP A 239 -20.75 5.30 8.68
N VAL A 240 -20.62 4.13 8.06
CA VAL A 240 -19.93 2.99 8.71
C VAL A 240 -18.48 3.35 9.02
N TYR A 241 -17.76 3.94 8.05
CA TYR A 241 -16.35 4.30 8.23
C TYR A 241 -16.11 5.49 9.16
N LYS A 242 -17.06 6.44 9.31
CA LYS A 242 -16.98 7.51 10.32
C LYS A 242 -16.78 6.99 11.75
N ASN A 243 -17.30 5.79 12.03
CA ASN A 243 -17.19 5.14 13.34
C ASN A 243 -15.98 4.19 13.44
N SER A 244 -15.23 4.01 12.36
CA SER A 244 -14.01 3.20 12.33
C SER A 244 -12.79 3.97 12.83
N ALA A 245 -11.63 3.31 12.89
CA ALA A 245 -10.36 3.95 13.24
C ALA A 245 -9.93 5.05 12.26
N ALA A 246 -10.40 5.02 11.00
CA ALA A 246 -10.12 6.07 10.02
C ALA A 246 -11.31 6.32 9.07
N PRO A 247 -11.82 7.56 8.97
CA PRO A 247 -12.93 7.89 8.09
C PRO A 247 -12.52 7.84 6.61
N LEU A 248 -13.48 7.60 5.72
CA LEU A 248 -13.28 7.66 4.27
C LEU A 248 -13.36 9.10 3.75
N ASN A 249 -12.40 9.45 2.89
CA ASN A 249 -12.33 10.66 2.10
C ASN A 249 -12.29 10.24 0.63
N LEU A 250 -13.47 10.16 0.00
CA LEU A 250 -13.62 9.72 -1.38
C LEU A 250 -13.31 10.87 -2.33
N ARG A 251 -12.57 10.57 -3.41
CA ARG A 251 -12.15 11.58 -4.40
C ARG A 251 -12.58 11.14 -5.80
N THR A 252 -12.92 12.11 -6.65
CA THR A 252 -13.10 11.89 -8.09
C THR A 252 -11.74 11.68 -8.75
N LYS A 253 -11.71 11.22 -10.01
CA LYS A 253 -10.46 11.11 -10.78
C LYS A 253 -9.68 12.43 -10.79
N ALA A 254 -10.37 13.56 -11.01
CA ALA A 254 -9.77 14.90 -11.00
C ALA A 254 -9.18 15.31 -9.63
N GLY A 255 -9.68 14.76 -8.52
CA GLY A 255 -9.09 14.94 -7.19
C GLY A 255 -7.93 13.98 -6.90
N ILE A 256 -7.88 12.85 -7.59
CA ILE A 256 -6.83 11.81 -7.40
C ILE A 256 -5.59 12.13 -8.26
N GLU A 257 -5.76 12.57 -9.50
CA GLU A 257 -4.65 12.85 -10.42
C GLU A 257 -3.59 13.82 -9.83
N PRO A 258 -3.95 14.92 -9.15
CA PRO A 258 -2.97 15.81 -8.53
C PRO A 258 -2.12 15.17 -7.43
N LEU A 259 -2.61 14.09 -6.79
CA LEU A 259 -1.85 13.37 -5.75
C LEU A 259 -0.59 12.70 -6.31
N PHE A 260 -0.46 12.54 -7.62
CA PHE A 260 0.77 12.06 -8.25
C PHE A 260 1.89 13.10 -8.26
N GLY A 261 1.62 14.38 -7.94
CA GLY A 261 2.64 15.42 -7.74
C GLY A 261 3.77 15.41 -8.81
N PRO A 262 5.04 15.15 -8.43
CA PRO A 262 6.18 15.21 -9.36
C PRO A 262 6.32 13.98 -10.27
N PHE A 263 5.47 12.97 -10.13
CA PHE A 263 5.56 11.75 -10.92
C PHE A 263 4.84 11.93 -12.27
N THR A 264 5.54 11.65 -13.36
CA THR A 264 4.94 11.56 -14.69
C THR A 264 4.16 10.26 -14.80
N LEU A 265 2.85 10.34 -15.02
CA LEU A 265 1.98 9.18 -15.18
C LEU A 265 2.43 8.31 -16.37
N LEU A 266 2.51 7.00 -16.14
CA LEU A 266 2.67 6.00 -17.17
C LEU A 266 1.31 5.73 -17.84
N ASP A 267 1.31 5.42 -19.13
CA ASP A 267 0.10 4.97 -19.82
C ASP A 267 -0.51 3.75 -19.11
N PRO A 268 -1.84 3.72 -18.90
CA PRO A 268 -2.88 4.62 -19.45
C PRO A 268 -3.27 5.82 -18.56
N GLY A 269 -2.41 6.23 -17.63
CA GLY A 269 -2.72 7.27 -16.64
C GLY A 269 -3.56 6.75 -15.47
N VAL A 270 -4.45 7.60 -14.96
CA VAL A 270 -5.38 7.23 -13.87
C VAL A 270 -6.67 6.66 -14.46
N VAL A 271 -6.91 5.38 -14.21
CA VAL A 271 -8.04 4.59 -14.74
C VAL A 271 -8.64 3.70 -13.67
N ARG A 272 -9.81 3.10 -13.92
CA ARG A 272 -10.36 2.09 -13.00
C ARG A 272 -9.36 0.95 -12.85
N VAL A 273 -9.22 0.40 -11.65
CA VAL A 273 -8.22 -0.66 -11.38
C VAL A 273 -8.24 -1.83 -12.37
N PRO A 274 -9.36 -2.29 -12.97
CA PRO A 274 -9.31 -3.36 -13.97
C PRO A 274 -8.77 -2.92 -15.34
N LEU A 275 -8.75 -1.61 -15.63
CA LEU A 275 -8.28 -1.04 -16.91
C LEU A 275 -6.79 -0.75 -16.93
N TRP A 276 -6.12 -0.71 -15.79
CA TRP A 276 -4.69 -0.47 -15.75
C TRP A 276 -3.94 -1.74 -16.19
N ARG A 277 -3.47 -1.74 -17.44
CA ARG A 277 -2.67 -2.81 -18.09
C ARG A 277 -3.19 -4.23 -17.74
N PRO A 278 -4.41 -4.58 -18.17
CA PRO A 278 -5.03 -5.85 -17.79
C PRO A 278 -4.30 -7.06 -18.36
N ASP A 279 -4.18 -8.14 -17.57
CA ASP A 279 -3.62 -9.43 -18.00
C ASP A 279 -4.61 -10.27 -18.84
N GLY A 280 -5.86 -9.80 -18.97
CA GLY A 280 -6.97 -10.56 -19.55
C GLY A 280 -8.09 -9.66 -20.08
N PRO A 281 -9.29 -10.21 -20.33
CA PRO A 281 -10.39 -9.43 -20.88
C PRO A 281 -10.77 -8.29 -19.93
N VAL A 282 -11.07 -7.14 -20.53
CA VAL A 282 -11.56 -5.96 -19.81
C VAL A 282 -13.02 -6.18 -19.39
N PRO A 283 -13.38 -5.92 -18.12
CA PRO A 283 -14.78 -6.00 -17.66
C PRO A 283 -15.72 -5.05 -18.42
N GLY A 284 -17.00 -5.40 -18.48
CA GLY A 284 -18.03 -4.52 -19.06
C GLY A 284 -18.26 -3.24 -18.22
N ALA A 285 -18.92 -2.24 -18.81
CA ALA A 285 -19.14 -0.94 -18.19
C ALA A 285 -19.81 -1.01 -16.80
N GLN A 286 -20.77 -1.92 -16.61
CA GLN A 286 -21.43 -2.11 -15.32
C GLN A 286 -20.48 -2.64 -14.24
N GLU A 287 -19.61 -3.61 -14.57
CA GLU A 287 -18.61 -4.14 -13.64
C GLU A 287 -17.53 -3.10 -13.29
N LEU A 288 -17.14 -2.28 -14.27
CA LEU A 288 -16.25 -1.14 -14.06
C LEU A 288 -16.88 -0.08 -13.16
N ASN A 289 -18.18 0.19 -13.32
CA ASN A 289 -18.94 1.09 -12.43
C ASN A 289 -19.04 0.55 -11.00
N ASN A 290 -19.15 -0.77 -10.86
CA ASN A 290 -19.15 -1.46 -9.57
C ASN A 290 -17.78 -1.49 -8.90
N THR A 291 -16.70 -1.24 -9.64
CA THR A 291 -15.34 -1.22 -9.13
C THR A 291 -14.98 0.17 -8.61
N ILE A 292 -14.85 0.31 -7.30
CA ILE A 292 -14.82 1.62 -6.62
C ILE A 292 -13.42 2.23 -6.50
N PHE A 293 -12.45 1.78 -7.29
CA PHE A 293 -11.06 2.25 -7.23
C PHE A 293 -10.59 2.79 -8.58
N TYR A 294 -10.06 4.02 -8.56
CA TYR A 294 -9.11 4.47 -9.57
C TYR A 294 -7.69 4.10 -9.13
N ALA A 295 -6.81 3.91 -10.10
CA ALA A 295 -5.40 3.72 -9.86
C ALA A 295 -4.53 4.18 -11.03
N GLY A 296 -3.26 4.42 -10.73
CA GLY A 296 -2.25 4.77 -11.72
C GLY A 296 -0.85 4.48 -11.20
N VAL A 297 0.12 4.54 -12.10
CA VAL A 297 1.54 4.43 -11.78
C VAL A 297 2.24 5.62 -12.41
N GLY A 298 3.07 6.31 -11.64
CA GLY A 298 3.88 7.42 -12.12
C GLY A 298 5.37 7.17 -11.91
N ARG A 299 6.20 7.77 -12.75
CA ARG A 299 7.67 7.71 -12.68
C ARG A 299 8.23 9.09 -12.36
N LYS A 300 9.16 9.16 -11.40
CA LYS A 300 9.90 10.36 -11.05
C LYS A 300 10.99 10.59 -12.11
N GLY A 301 11.05 11.83 -12.62
CA GLY A 301 12.07 12.29 -13.58
C GLY A 301 13.48 12.25 -13.03
#